data_AF-A0A6G3XCH3-F1
#
_entry.id   AF-A0A6G3XCH3-F1
#
_cell.length_a   1.000
_cell.length_b   1.000
_cell.length_c   1.000
_cell.angle_alpha   90.00
_cell.angle_beta   90.00
_cell.angle_gamma   90.00
#
_symmetry.space_group_name_H-M   'P 1'
#
loop_
_entity.id
_entity.type
_entity.pdbx_description
1 polymer ?
#
loop_
_entity_poly.entity_id
_entity_poly.type
_entity_poly.pdbx_seq_one_letter_code
_entity_poly.pdbx_strand_id
1 'polypeptide(L)' 'LTDLGARGAVVALDPRTGKVLSLVSTPSYDPETFAGISFKESDRFTALEKKKGKPLANRPLRETYPPGS' A
#
# COMPACT_ATOMS: atom_id res chain seq x y z
N LEU A 1 4.12 -11.41 3.27
CA LEU A 1 3.62 -10.25 4.04
C LEU A 1 2.10 -10.23 4.09
N THR A 2 1.46 -10.21 2.92
CA THR A 2 -0.01 -10.25 2.81
C THR A 2 -0.61 -11.49 3.47
N ASP A 3 -0.04 -12.67 3.21
CA ASP A 3 -0.52 -13.94 3.78
C ASP A 3 -0.27 -14.07 5.29
N LEU A 4 0.66 -13.26 5.83
CA LEU A 4 0.94 -13.20 7.27
C LEU A 4 0.03 -12.20 8.00
N GLY A 5 -0.87 -11.52 7.29
CA GLY A 5 -1.67 -10.42 7.86
C GLY A 5 -0.82 -9.25 8.38
N ALA A 6 0.45 -9.17 7.94
CA ALA A 6 1.39 -8.17 8.43
C ALA A 6 1.02 -6.76 7.94
N ARG A 7 1.34 -5.76 8.75
CA ARG A 7 1.19 -4.35 8.41
C ARG A 7 2.58 -3.72 8.33
N GLY A 8 2.91 -3.15 7.18
CA GLY A 8 4.22 -2.53 6.97
C GLY A 8 4.57 -2.38 5.50
N ALA A 9 5.86 -2.22 5.23
CA ALA A 9 6.41 -2.02 3.90
C ALA A 9 7.67 -2.87 3.69
N VAL A 10 7.92 -3.24 2.44
CA VAL A 10 9.18 -3.85 1.98
C VAL A 10 9.63 -3.16 0.71
N VAL A 11 10.91 -2.81 0.65
CA VAL A 11 11.57 -2.22 -0.53
C VAL A 11 12.78 -3.08 -0.87
N ALA A 12 12.92 -3.42 -2.15
CA ALA A 12 14.14 -4.05 -2.67
C ALA A 12 14.71 -3.18 -3.79
N LEU A 13 16.01 -2.92 -3.73
CA LEU A 13 16.74 -2.09 -4.68
C LEU A 13 17.89 -2.89 -5.29
N ASP A 14 18.21 -2.64 -6.56
CA ASP A 14 19.53 -2.98 -7.10
C ASP A 14 20.52 -1.91 -6.62
N PRO A 15 21.48 -2.25 -5.73
CA PRO A 15 22.38 -1.26 -5.15
C PRO A 15 23.35 -0.65 -6.16
N ARG A 16 23.57 -1.31 -7.31
CA ARG A 16 24.51 -0.83 -8.34
C ARG A 16 23.86 0.19 -9.29
N THR A 17 22.55 0.09 -9.47
CA THR A 17 21.83 0.88 -10.48
C THR A 17 20.74 1.78 -9.89
N GLY A 18 20.36 1.57 -8.64
CA GLY A 18 19.24 2.27 -7.99
C GLY A 18 17.86 1.79 -8.44
N LYS A 19 17.76 0.74 -9.26
CA LYS A 19 16.47 0.20 -9.73
C LYS A 19 15.64 -0.31 -8.55
N VAL A 20 14.37 0.05 -8.52
CA VAL A 20 13.39 -0.50 -7.57
C VAL A 20 12.92 -1.86 -8.09
N LEU A 21 13.31 -2.92 -7.41
CA LEU A 21 12.96 -4.30 -7.75
C LEU A 21 11.63 -4.71 -7.10
N SER A 22 11.30 -4.12 -5.95
CA SER A 22 10.06 -4.36 -5.24
C SER A 22 9.66 -3.13 -4.42
N LEU A 23 8.37 -2.82 -4.42
CA LEU A 23 7.76 -1.76 -3.63
C LEU A 23 6.43 -2.25 -3.05
N VAL A 24 6.47 -2.81 -1.84
CA VAL A 24 5.33 -3.48 -1.22
C VAL A 24 4.78 -2.65 -0.08
N SER A 25 3.47 -2.47 -0.04
CA SER A 25 2.75 -1.94 1.12
C SER A 25 1.66 -2.91 1.55
N THR A 26 1.57 -3.18 2.85
CA THR A 26 0.58 -4.10 3.42
C THR A 26 -0.09 -3.50 4.66
N PRO A 27 -1.42 -3.68 4.84
CA PRO A 27 -2.36 -4.20 3.86
C PRO A 27 -2.52 -3.23 2.66
N SER A 28 -2.84 -3.78 1.49
CA SER A 28 -3.16 -3.03 0.25
C SER A 28 -4.65 -3.14 -0.08
N TYR A 29 -5.07 -2.58 -1.21
CA TYR A 29 -6.40 -2.72 -1.81
C TYR A 29 -6.30 -3.33 -3.21
N ASP A 30 -7.43 -3.79 -3.74
CA ASP A 30 -7.57 -4.24 -5.13
C ASP A 30 -7.87 -3.04 -6.04
N PRO A 31 -6.97 -2.66 -6.98
CA PRO A 31 -7.19 -1.53 -7.87
C PRO A 31 -8.39 -1.67 -8.80
N GLU A 32 -8.81 -2.90 -9.12
CA GLU A 32 -9.97 -3.13 -10.00
C GLU A 32 -11.27 -2.55 -9.41
N THR A 33 -11.32 -2.39 -8.08
CA THR A 33 -12.45 -1.76 -7.38
C THR A 33 -12.73 -0.32 -7.79
N PHE A 34 -11.76 0.35 -8.44
CA PHE A 34 -11.83 1.72 -8.95
C PHE A 34 -11.79 1.81 -10.48
N ALA A 35 -11.70 0.70 -11.20
CA ALA A 35 -11.56 0.70 -12.66
C ALA A 35 -12.90 0.87 -13.42
N GLY A 36 -14.02 0.97 -12.70
CA GLY A 36 -15.35 1.16 -13.28
C GLY A 36 -15.72 2.62 -13.52
N ILE A 37 -16.86 2.84 -14.19
CA ILE A 37 -17.39 4.16 -14.57
C ILE A 37 -18.66 4.56 -13.80
N SER A 38 -18.95 3.89 -12.69
CA SER A 38 -20.18 4.14 -11.93
C SER A 38 -19.95 5.08 -10.74
N PHE A 39 -21.00 5.35 -9.96
CA PHE A 39 -20.88 6.07 -8.70
C PHE A 39 -20.43 5.17 -7.53
N LYS A 40 -20.47 3.84 -7.69
CA LYS A 40 -20.14 2.87 -6.63
C LYS A 40 -18.66 2.93 -6.22
N GLU A 41 -17.81 3.39 -7.11
CA GLU A 41 -16.37 3.58 -6.90
C GLU A 41 -16.12 4.62 -5.79
N SER A 42 -16.96 5.66 -5.69
CA SER A 42 -16.85 6.69 -4.64
C SER A 42 -17.16 6.12 -3.25
N ASP A 43 -18.19 5.27 -3.14
CA ASP A 43 -18.53 4.60 -1.88
C ASP A 43 -17.41 3.65 -1.44
N ARG A 44 -16.83 2.90 -2.38
CA ARG A 44 -15.68 2.00 -2.14
C ARG A 44 -14.44 2.78 -1.69
N PHE A 45 -14.19 3.95 -2.27
CA PHE A 45 -13.09 4.81 -1.87
C PHE A 45 -13.25 5.25 -0.42
N THR A 46 -14.42 5.78 -0.09
CA THR A 46 -14.77 6.22 1.27
C THR A 46 -14.64 5.07 2.28
N ALA A 47 -15.04 3.85 1.90
CA ALA A 47 -14.90 2.68 2.75
C ALA A 47 -13.42 2.32 3.01
N LEU A 48 -12.57 2.40 1.99
CA LEU A 48 -11.13 2.12 2.10
C LEU A 48 -10.39 3.18 2.90
N GLU A 49 -10.77 4.46 2.78
CA GLU A 49 -10.22 5.55 3.61
C GLU A 49 -10.52 5.35 5.10
N LYS A 50 -11.74 4.92 5.44
CA LYS A 50 -12.16 4.70 6.83
C LYS A 50 -11.58 3.43 7.46
N LYS A 51 -10.95 2.55 6.67
CA LYS A 51 -10.42 1.27 7.18
C LYS A 51 -9.21 1.52 8.08
N LYS A 52 -9.24 1.03 9.32
CA LYS A 52 -8.15 1.14 10.33
C LYS A 52 -6.77 0.71 9.81
N GLY A 53 -6.75 -0.23 8.87
CA GLY A 53 -5.55 -0.74 8.21
C GLY A 53 -4.93 0.23 7.19
N LYS A 54 -5.54 1.37 6.89
CA LYS A 54 -5.08 2.36 5.88
C LYS A 54 -4.56 1.70 4.59
N PRO A 55 -5.40 0.92 3.87
CA PRO A 55 -4.96 0.16 2.71
C PRO A 55 -4.53 1.04 1.53
N LEU A 56 -5.03 2.27 1.45
CA LEU A 56 -4.65 3.26 0.42
C LEU A 56 -3.26 3.87 0.66
N ALA A 57 -2.63 3.61 1.81
CA ALA A 57 -1.35 4.23 2.15
C ALA A 57 -0.18 3.57 1.39
N ASN A 58 0.58 4.38 0.64
CA ASN A 58 1.87 3.97 0.12
C ASN A 58 2.94 4.10 1.22
N ARG A 59 2.97 3.11 2.12
CA ARG A 59 3.92 3.06 3.25
C ARG A 59 5.40 3.17 2.87
N PRO A 60 5.92 2.48 1.84
CA PRO A 60 7.35 2.55 1.56
C PRO A 60 7.83 3.94 1.11
N LEU A 61 6.93 4.82 0.63
CA LEU A 61 7.31 6.15 0.12
C LEU A 61 6.73 7.33 0.91
N ARG A 62 5.58 7.15 1.59
CA ARG A 62 4.80 8.26 2.17
C ARG A 62 4.55 8.14 3.67
N GLU A 63 5.10 7.13 4.33
CA GLU A 63 5.08 7.02 5.79
C GLU A 63 6.51 6.95 6.34
N THR A 64 6.76 7.73 7.39
CA THR A 64 8.04 7.73 8.09
C THR A 64 7.88 6.99 9.41
N TYR A 65 8.80 6.06 9.68
CA TYR A 65 8.85 5.30 10.92
C TYR A 65 10.17 5.59 11.65
N PRO A 66 10.17 5.66 12.99
CA PRO A 66 11.42 5.69 13.74
C PRO A 66 12.26 4.43 13.42
N PRO A 67 13.55 4.56 13.06
CA PRO A 67 14.32 3.40 12.58
C PRO A 67 14.66 2.38 13.67
N GLY A 68 14.68 2.76 14.95
CA GLY A 68 15.11 1.86 16.02
C GLY A 68 16.55 1.33 15.82
N SER A 69 16.96 0.34 16.63
CA SER A 69 18.26 -0.35 16.52
C SER A 69 18.12 -1.79 16.98
#